data_AF-A0A6L8GH91-F1
#
_entry.id   AF-A0A6L8GH91-F1
#
_cell.length_a   1.000
_cell.length_b   1.000
_cell.length_c   1.000
_cell.angle_alpha   90.00
_cell.angle_beta   90.00
_cell.angle_gamma   90.00
#
_symmetry.space_group_name_H-M   'P 1'
#
loop_
_entity.id
_entity.type
_entity.pdbx_description
1 polymer ?
#
loop_
_entity_poly.entity_id
_entity_poly.type
_entity_poly.pdbx_seq_one_letter_code
_entity_poly.pdbx_strand_id
1 'polypeptide(L)'
;MVKFTEDEVEDAALEWLAGLGYAVLHGPDIGPEGPAPERHSHGEVFLTGRLREALERLNPHLPAETIDEVLRKVRQTETPSLIEENRRL
;
A
#
# COMPACT_ATOMS: atom_id res chain seq x y z
N MET A 1 37.67 -2.67 -4.55
CA MET A 1 36.73 -3.74 -4.16
C MET A 1 35.36 -3.11 -4.24
N VAL A 2 34.52 -3.52 -5.19
CA VAL A 2 33.14 -3.03 -5.25
C VAL A 2 32.46 -3.59 -4.01
N LYS A 3 31.91 -2.68 -3.20
CA LYS A 3 31.29 -3.02 -1.92
C LYS A 3 29.84 -3.35 -2.23
N PHE A 4 29.42 -4.56 -1.90
CA PHE A 4 28.03 -4.94 -1.96
C PHE A 4 27.20 -4.05 -1.02
N THR A 5 26.16 -3.38 -1.50
CA THR A 5 25.37 -2.38 -0.74
C THR A 5 23.90 -2.78 -0.58
N GLU A 6 23.19 -2.11 0.32
CA GLU A 6 21.73 -2.22 0.43
C GLU A 6 21.03 -1.84 -0.88
N ASP A 7 21.51 -0.82 -1.59
CA ASP A 7 20.95 -0.39 -2.89
C ASP A 7 21.00 -1.52 -3.94
N GLU A 8 22.11 -2.26 -4.02
CA GLU A 8 22.22 -3.40 -4.96
C GLU A 8 21.23 -4.52 -4.63
N VAL A 9 20.93 -4.74 -3.34
CA VAL A 9 19.93 -5.72 -2.89
C VAL A 9 18.51 -5.22 -3.19
N GLU A 10 18.24 -3.94 -2.97
CA GLU A 10 16.96 -3.31 -3.26
C GLU A 10 16.65 -3.38 -4.75
N ASP A 11 17.58 -3.00 -5.62
CA ASP A 11 17.41 -3.04 -7.08
C ASP A 11 17.09 -4.47 -7.56
N ALA A 12 17.84 -5.47 -7.08
CA ALA A 12 17.58 -6.86 -7.43
C ALA A 12 16.19 -7.34 -6.96
N ALA A 13 15.73 -6.91 -5.78
CA ALA A 13 14.41 -7.26 -5.27
C ALA A 13 13.29 -6.58 -6.08
N LEU A 14 13.47 -5.31 -6.47
CA LEU A 14 12.54 -4.58 -7.33
C LEU A 14 12.43 -5.25 -8.71
N GLU A 15 13.54 -5.66 -9.31
CA GLU A 15 13.55 -6.41 -10.58
C GLU A 15 12.78 -7.73 -10.48
N TRP A 16 12.95 -8.49 -9.40
CA TRP A 16 12.19 -9.73 -9.18
C TRP A 16 10.70 -9.48 -9.04
N LEU A 17 10.30 -8.47 -8.25
CA LEU A 17 8.89 -8.10 -8.10
C LEU A 17 8.28 -7.62 -9.42
N ALA A 18 9.01 -6.82 -10.19
CA ALA A 18 8.59 -6.40 -11.53
C ALA A 18 8.40 -7.62 -12.45
N GLY A 19 9.30 -8.60 -12.40
CA GLY A 19 9.18 -9.86 -13.14
C GLY A 19 7.95 -10.71 -12.77
N LEU A 20 7.43 -10.54 -11.54
CA LEU A 20 6.19 -11.15 -11.07
C LEU A 20 4.93 -10.32 -11.39
N GLY A 21 5.09 -9.16 -12.05
CA GLY A 21 3.99 -8.28 -12.44
C GLY A 21 3.62 -7.22 -11.40
N TYR A 22 4.45 -6.99 -10.38
CA TYR A 22 4.25 -5.88 -9.44
C TYR A 22 4.68 -4.55 -10.10
N ALA A 23 3.91 -3.50 -9.82
CA ALA A 23 4.31 -2.15 -10.20
C ALA A 23 5.39 -1.63 -9.24
N VAL A 24 6.52 -1.21 -9.80
CA VAL A 24 7.60 -0.54 -9.07
C VAL A 24 7.49 0.97 -9.28
N LEU A 25 7.49 1.73 -8.21
CA LEU A 25 7.36 3.19 -8.24
C LEU A 25 8.34 3.82 -7.25
N HIS A 26 8.77 5.03 -7.59
CA HIS A 26 9.62 5.81 -6.73
C HIS A 26 8.80 6.45 -5.60
N GLY A 27 9.15 6.17 -4.34
CA GLY A 27 8.38 6.60 -3.17
C GLY A 27 8.10 8.11 -3.10
N PRO A 28 9.08 8.98 -3.36
CA PRO A 28 8.88 10.43 -3.44
C PRO A 28 7.86 10.86 -4.50
N ASP A 29 7.71 10.11 -5.59
CA ASP A 29 6.80 10.50 -6.68
C ASP A 29 5.32 10.42 -6.25
N ILE A 30 5.02 9.47 -5.35
CA ILE A 30 3.70 9.23 -4.77
C ILE A 30 3.53 9.81 -3.35
N GLY A 31 4.55 10.53 -2.86
CA GLY A 31 4.51 11.21 -1.57
C GLY A 31 3.61 12.46 -1.57
N PRO A 32 3.37 13.09 -0.42
CA PRO A 32 2.49 14.26 -0.31
C PRO A 32 2.88 15.45 -1.18
N GLU A 33 4.19 15.60 -1.43
CA GLU A 33 4.78 16.67 -2.24
C GLU A 33 5.20 16.18 -3.64
N GLY A 34 4.89 14.93 -3.96
CA GLY A 34 5.28 14.30 -5.20
C GLY A 34 4.48 14.79 -6.42
N PRO A 35 4.97 14.54 -7.64
CA PRO A 35 4.24 14.79 -8.90
C PRO A 35 2.90 14.05 -9.03
N ALA A 36 2.73 12.90 -8.36
CA ALA A 36 1.51 12.10 -8.40
C ALA A 36 1.10 11.67 -6.98
N PRO A 37 0.69 12.62 -6.12
CA PRO A 37 0.55 12.38 -4.69
C PRO A 37 -0.59 11.40 -4.40
N GLU A 38 -0.25 10.26 -3.81
CA GLU A 38 -1.23 9.27 -3.33
C GLU A 38 -1.37 9.25 -1.81
N ARG A 39 -0.45 9.94 -1.12
CA ARG A 39 -0.39 10.08 0.33
C ARG A 39 -0.68 11.52 0.70
N HIS A 40 -1.49 11.73 1.72
CA HIS A 40 -1.67 13.03 2.38
C HIS A 40 -0.56 13.33 3.38
N SER A 41 0.07 12.29 3.94
CA SER A 41 1.23 12.43 4.82
C SER A 41 2.16 11.21 4.73
N HIS A 42 3.44 11.38 5.11
CA HIS A 42 4.39 10.27 5.18
C HIS A 42 4.04 9.22 6.27
N GLY A 43 3.14 9.56 7.21
CA GLY A 43 2.67 8.63 8.23
C GLY A 43 1.52 7.73 7.78
N GLU A 44 0.97 7.93 6.59
CA GLU A 44 -0.09 7.05 6.09
C GLU A 44 0.46 5.67 5.76
N VAL A 45 -0.14 4.62 6.32
CA VAL A 45 0.25 3.24 6.02
C VAL A 45 -0.50 2.72 4.78
N PHE A 46 -1.73 3.17 4.57
CA PHE A 46 -2.56 2.79 3.45
C PHE A 46 -2.52 3.82 2.32
N LEU A 47 -2.39 3.35 1.08
CA LEU A 47 -2.69 4.14 -0.12
C LEU A 47 -4.19 4.07 -0.37
N THR A 48 -4.95 4.99 0.22
CA THR A 48 -6.42 4.90 0.32
C THR A 48 -7.10 4.81 -1.06
N GLY A 49 -6.60 5.54 -2.06
CA GLY A 49 -7.12 5.48 -3.44
C GLY A 49 -6.98 4.08 -4.04
N ARG A 50 -5.75 3.54 -4.03
CA ARG A 50 -5.48 2.17 -4.53
C ARG A 50 -6.24 1.11 -3.77
N LEU A 51 -6.37 1.25 -2.45
CA LEU A 51 -7.12 0.30 -1.63
C LEU A 51 -8.60 0.28 -2.05
N ARG A 52 -9.21 1.45 -2.26
CA ARG A 52 -10.58 1.55 -2.78
C ARG A 52 -10.72 0.88 -4.14
N GLU A 53 -9.88 1.26 -5.10
CA GLU A 53 -9.92 0.71 -6.46
C GLU A 53 -9.77 -0.81 -6.46
N ALA A 54 -8.87 -1.35 -5.61
CA ALA A 54 -8.71 -2.78 -5.44
C ALA A 54 -9.98 -3.43 -4.85
N LEU A 55 -10.61 -2.84 -3.85
CA LEU A 55 -11.84 -3.35 -3.26
C LEU A 55 -13.00 -3.35 -4.27
N GLU A 56 -13.16 -2.28 -5.05
CA GLU A 56 -14.18 -2.18 -6.09
C GLU A 56 -13.95 -3.21 -7.21
N ARG A 57 -12.70 -3.36 -7.66
CA ARG A 57 -12.32 -4.32 -8.70
C ARG A 57 -12.52 -5.77 -8.27
N LEU A 58 -12.20 -6.10 -7.02
CA LEU A 58 -12.35 -7.46 -6.48
C LEU A 58 -13.81 -7.77 -6.13
N ASN A 59 -14.61 -6.76 -5.78
CA ASN A 59 -15.98 -6.93 -5.31
C ASN A 59 -16.99 -6.11 -6.13
N PRO A 60 -17.10 -6.32 -7.45
CA PRO A 60 -17.95 -5.51 -8.33
C PRO A 60 -19.46 -5.64 -8.04
N HIS A 61 -19.84 -6.62 -7.22
CA HIS A 61 -21.22 -6.87 -6.80
C HIS A 61 -21.62 -6.08 -5.55
N LEU A 62 -20.64 -5.47 -4.84
CA LEU A 62 -20.92 -4.69 -3.64
C LEU A 62 -21.27 -3.24 -4.00
N PRO A 63 -22.26 -2.64 -3.32
CA PRO A 63 -22.52 -1.21 -3.41
C PRO A 63 -21.33 -0.37 -2.94
N ALA A 64 -21.17 0.83 -3.51
CA ALA A 64 -20.12 1.77 -3.10
C ALA A 64 -20.16 2.09 -1.60
N GLU A 65 -21.36 2.23 -1.02
CA GLU A 65 -21.55 2.47 0.42
C GLU A 65 -20.95 1.34 1.29
N THR A 66 -21.02 0.09 0.83
CA THR A 66 -20.41 -1.05 1.52
C THR A 66 -18.89 -0.98 1.44
N ILE A 67 -18.33 -0.56 0.30
CA ILE A 67 -16.88 -0.35 0.14
C ILE A 67 -16.40 0.75 1.09
N ASP A 68 -17.15 1.84 1.23
CA ASP A 68 -16.87 2.93 2.18
C ASP A 68 -16.83 2.43 3.63
N GLU A 69 -17.80 1.59 4.01
CA GLU A 69 -17.85 1.01 5.35
C GLU A 69 -16.65 0.09 5.62
N VAL A 70 -16.28 -0.75 4.65
CA VAL A 70 -15.12 -1.65 4.74
C VAL A 70 -13.83 -0.85 4.87
N LEU A 71 -13.62 0.17 4.03
CA LEU A 71 -12.45 1.06 4.11
C LEU A 71 -12.34 1.71 5.49
N ARG A 72 -13.46 2.15 6.06
CA ARG A 72 -13.47 2.73 7.41
C ARG A 72 -13.08 1.70 8.47
N LYS A 73 -13.59 0.47 8.40
CA LYS A 73 -13.29 -0.60 9.36
C LYS A 73 -11.83 -1.06 9.31
N VAL A 74 -11.27 -1.24 8.12
CA VAL A 74 -9.87 -1.67 7.91
C VAL A 74 -8.88 -0.64 8.42
N ARG A 75 -9.21 0.66 8.32
CA ARG A 75 -8.34 1.74 8.79
C ARG A 75 -8.38 1.98 10.29
N GLN A 76 -9.40 1.49 10.99
CA GLN A 76 -9.54 1.68 12.43
C GLN A 76 -8.73 0.62 13.17
N THR A 77 -7.76 1.05 14.00
CA THR A 77 -7.11 0.17 14.97
C THR A 77 -8.07 -0.11 16.12
N GLU A 78 -8.49 -1.36 16.30
CA GLU A 78 -9.43 -1.74 17.37
C GLU A 78 -8.71 -2.33 18.59
N THR A 79 -7.51 -2.88 18.41
CA THR A 79 -6.73 -3.49 19.48
C THR A 79 -5.34 -2.84 19.59
N PRO A 80 -4.77 -2.71 20.80
CA PRO A 80 -3.43 -2.17 20.99
C PRO A 80 -2.32 -3.18 20.59
N SER A 81 -2.66 -4.45 20.41
CA SER A 81 -1.74 -5.51 20.01
C SER A 81 -1.67 -5.62 18.49
N LEU A 82 -0.49 -5.42 17.91
CA LEU A 82 -0.28 -5.58 16.46
C LEU A 82 -0.65 -6.98 15.97
N ILE A 83 -0.46 -8.00 16.80
CA ILE A 83 -0.76 -9.40 16.43
C ILE A 83 -2.27 -9.64 16.42
N GLU A 84 -2.99 -9.13 17.42
CA GLU A 84 -4.45 -9.28 17.48
C GLU A 84 -5.11 -8.46 16.37
N GLU A 85 -4.57 -7.27 16.09
CA GLU A 85 -5.04 -6.41 15.01
C GLU A 85 -4.82 -7.06 13.64
N ASN A 86 -3.65 -7.65 13.40
CA ASN A 86 -3.36 -8.34 12.13
C ASN A 86 -4.24 -9.57 11.89
N ARG A 87 -4.68 -10.27 12.95
CA ARG A 87 -5.62 -11.40 12.82
C ARG A 87 -7.06 -10.96 12.57
N ARG A 88 -7.41 -9.75 13.00
CA ARG A 88 -8.75 -9.17 12.85
C ARG A 88 -8.99 -8.69 11.42
N LEU A 89 -7.97 -8.05 10.83
CA LEU A 89 -7.94 -7.59 9.44
C LEU A 89 -7.94 -8.76 8.44
#